data_AF-A0A2J8VW56-F1
#
_entry.id   AF-A0A2J8VW56-F1
#
_cell.length_a   1.000
_cell.length_b   1.000
_cell.length_c   1.000
_cell.angle_alpha   90.00
_cell.angle_beta   90.00
_cell.angle_gamma   90.00
#
_symmetry.space_group_name_H-M   'P 1'
#
loop_
_entity.id
_entity.type
_entity.pdbx_description
1 polymer ?
#
loop_
_entity_poly.entity_id
_entity_poly.type
_entity_poly.pdbx_seq_one_letter_code
_entity_poly.pdbx_strand_id
1 'polypeptide(L)'
;IYVLKDSSRILNLCNQSFIPAFFRAHMAHKKSLWTIEPNEGMVPPETDVQLALTANLNDILTFKDCVILDIENSSTYRIPVQASGIGSTIVSDKPFAPELNLGAHFRNLTVS
;
A
#
# COMPACT_ATOMS: atom_id res chain seq x y z
N ILE A 1 17.35 -7.17 5.46
CA ILE A 1 16.04 -7.30 6.15
C ILE A 1 15.08 -6.33 5.48
N TYR A 2 14.18 -6.84 4.64
CA TYR A 2 13.15 -6.01 4.01
C TYR A 2 12.00 -5.86 5.01
N VAL A 3 11.80 -4.64 5.50
CA VAL A 3 10.69 -4.31 6.39
C VAL A 3 9.48 -3.91 5.54
N LEU A 4 8.32 -4.48 5.87
CA LEU A 4 7.02 -4.09 5.32
C LEU A 4 6.84 -2.58 5.57
N LYS A 5 6.66 -1.80 4.50
CA LYS A 5 6.43 -0.36 4.64
C LYS A 5 4.96 -0.08 4.40
N ASP A 6 4.26 0.23 5.48
CA ASP A 6 2.89 0.71 5.40
C ASP A 6 2.84 2.00 4.56
N SER A 7 1.84 2.07 3.69
CA SER A 7 1.58 3.25 2.85
C SER A 7 0.21 3.81 3.20
N SER A 8 0.17 5.03 3.72
CA SER A 8 -1.06 5.68 4.14
C SER A 8 -1.48 6.82 3.22
N ARG A 9 -2.79 6.98 3.04
CA ARG A 9 -3.45 8.09 2.34
C ARG A 9 -4.61 8.60 3.18
N ILE A 10 -4.87 9.90 3.10
CA ILE A 10 -6.00 10.53 3.78
C ILE A 10 -7.15 10.70 2.80
N LEU A 11 -8.34 10.30 3.24
CA LEU A 11 -9.63 10.61 2.62
C LEU A 11 -10.28 11.72 3.44
N ASN A 12 -10.67 12.82 2.80
CA ASN A 12 -11.43 13.88 3.45
C ASN A 12 -12.92 13.63 3.25
N LEU A 13 -13.66 13.47 4.35
CA LEU A 13 -15.11 13.31 4.34
C LEU A 13 -15.76 14.62 4.77
N CYS A 14 -16.38 15.31 3.81
CA CYS A 14 -17.03 16.60 4.02
C CYS A 14 -18.53 16.43 4.20
N ASN A 15 -19.08 16.88 5.33
CA ASN A 15 -20.52 16.99 5.51
C ASN A 15 -20.99 18.39 5.08
N GLN A 16 -21.61 18.47 3.90
CA GLN A 16 -22.16 19.72 3.36
C GLN A 16 -23.61 19.99 3.78
N SER A 17 -24.16 19.20 4.71
CA SER A 17 -25.53 19.37 5.21
C SER A 17 -25.57 20.14 6.53
N PHE A 18 -26.75 20.61 6.90
CA PHE A 18 -27.01 21.32 8.16
C PHE A 18 -27.30 20.40 9.36
N ILE A 19 -27.22 19.08 9.19
CA ILE A 19 -27.44 18.09 10.25
C ILE A 19 -26.22 17.17 10.41
N PRO A 20 -25.97 16.61 11.59
CA PRO A 20 -24.92 15.61 11.77
C PRO A 20 -25.15 14.38 10.88
N ALA A 21 -24.09 13.82 10.34
CA ALA A 21 -24.12 12.60 9.54
C ALA A 21 -23.27 11.52 10.20
N PHE A 22 -23.85 10.36 10.47
CA PHE A 22 -23.12 9.19 10.93
C PHE A 22 -22.62 8.38 9.72
N PHE A 23 -21.36 7.95 9.75
CA PHE A 23 -20.76 7.16 8.69
C PHE A 23 -20.20 5.84 9.20
N ARG A 24 -20.16 4.84 8.31
CA ARG A 24 -19.38 3.60 8.46
C ARG A 24 -18.56 3.36 7.21
N ALA A 25 -17.28 3.09 7.38
CA ALA A 25 -16.32 2.86 6.32
C ALA A 25 -15.67 1.47 6.50
N HIS A 26 -15.66 0.67 5.44
CA HIS A 26 -15.04 -0.64 5.46
C HIS A 26 -14.52 -1.03 4.08
N MET A 27 -13.60 -1.99 4.04
CA MET A 27 -13.12 -2.55 2.77
C MET A 27 -14.14 -3.56 2.23
N ALA A 28 -14.34 -3.58 0.91
CA ALA A 28 -15.26 -4.52 0.26
C ALA A 28 -14.83 -5.99 0.45
N HIS A 29 -13.52 -6.26 0.52
CA HIS A 29 -12.98 -7.59 0.76
C HIS A 29 -12.68 -7.82 2.25
N LYS A 30 -13.17 -8.94 2.81
CA LYS A 30 -12.96 -9.30 4.22
C LYS A 30 -11.50 -9.53 4.62
N LYS A 31 -10.64 -9.88 3.67
CA LYS A 31 -9.19 -10.10 3.88
C LYS A 31 -8.38 -9.05 3.13
N SER A 32 -8.85 -7.81 3.18
CA SER A 32 -8.18 -6.66 2.58
C SER A 32 -6.79 -6.47 3.17
N LEU A 33 -5.84 -6.04 2.32
CA LEU A 33 -4.53 -5.54 2.76
C LEU A 33 -4.59 -4.06 3.19
N TRP A 34 -5.78 -3.46 3.10
CA TRP A 34 -6.02 -2.09 3.54
C TRP A 34 -6.81 -2.05 4.83
N THR A 35 -6.48 -1.08 5.67
CA THR A 35 -7.23 -0.70 6.86
C THR A 35 -7.69 0.74 6.71
N ILE A 36 -8.85 1.07 7.29
CA ILE A 36 -9.41 2.42 7.30
C ILE A 36 -9.72 2.84 8.73
N GLU A 37 -9.25 4.01 9.14
CA GLU A 37 -9.44 4.53 10.50
C GLU A 37 -9.70 6.05 10.49
N PRO A 38 -10.70 6.55 11.25
CA PRO A 38 -11.73 5.77 11.93
C PRO A 38 -12.63 5.02 10.92
N ASN A 39 -13.08 3.83 11.29
CA ASN A 39 -14.01 3.04 10.48
C ASN A 39 -15.47 3.43 10.68
N GLU A 40 -15.80 4.22 11.70
CA GLU A 40 -17.12 4.81 11.88
C GLU A 40 -17.03 6.09 12.72
N GLY A 41 -18.07 6.92 12.65
CA GLY A 41 -18.11 8.15 13.44
C GLY A 41 -19.20 9.11 12.99
N MET A 42 -19.24 10.27 13.65
CA MET A 42 -20.17 11.34 13.32
C MET A 42 -19.41 12.54 12.75
N VAL A 43 -19.92 13.08 11.64
CA VAL A 43 -19.45 14.33 11.04
C VAL A 43 -20.47 15.42 11.36
N PRO A 44 -20.11 16.43 12.17
CA PRO A 44 -20.99 17.57 12.43
C PRO A 44 -21.42 18.31 11.14
N PRO A 45 -22.49 19.13 11.20
CA PRO A 45 -22.91 19.97 10.09
C PRO A 45 -21.77 20.85 9.57
N GLU A 46 -21.65 21.00 8.26
CA GLU A 46 -20.69 21.91 7.61
C GLU A 46 -19.22 21.71 8.06
N THR A 47 -18.85 20.47 8.40
CA THR A 47 -17.49 20.12 8.84
C THR A 47 -16.92 18.94 8.07
N ASP A 48 -15.62 18.75 8.24
CA ASP A 48 -14.85 17.68 7.63
C ASP A 48 -14.23 16.76 8.69
N VAL A 49 -14.12 15.47 8.37
CA VAL A 49 -13.30 14.51 9.10
C VAL A 49 -12.33 13.81 8.16
N GLN A 50 -11.19 13.38 8.70
CA GLN A 50 -10.17 12.67 7.94
C GLN A 50 -10.21 11.18 8.27
N LEU A 51 -10.20 10.35 7.23
CA LEU A 51 -10.05 8.90 7.33
C LEU A 51 -8.67 8.50 6.78
N ALA A 52 -7.88 7.80 7.56
CA ALA A 52 -6.61 7.23 7.15
C ALA A 52 -6.82 5.86 6.53
N LEU A 53 -6.50 5.72 5.24
CA LEU A 53 -6.44 4.46 4.52
C LEU A 53 -4.98 3.99 4.47
N THR A 54 -4.68 2.86 5.09
CA THR A 54 -3.31 2.32 5.18
C THR A 54 -3.22 0.97 4.48
N ALA A 55 -2.28 0.82 3.54
CA ALA A 55 -2.01 -0.42 2.83
C ALA A 55 -0.79 -1.13 3.43
N ASN A 56 -0.93 -2.39 3.85
CA ASN A 56 0.17 -3.26 4.24
C ASN A 56 0.53 -4.17 3.06
N LEU A 57 1.51 -3.78 2.26
CA LEU A 57 1.92 -4.52 1.07
C LEU A 57 3.21 -5.29 1.34
N ASN A 58 3.20 -6.59 1.04
CA ASN A 58 4.34 -7.49 1.22
C ASN A 58 4.90 -8.05 -0.10
N ASP A 59 4.28 -7.73 -1.24
CA ASP A 59 4.61 -8.31 -2.54
C ASP A 59 4.76 -7.22 -3.61
N ILE A 60 5.46 -7.56 -4.70
CA ILE A 60 5.64 -6.74 -5.90
C ILE A 60 4.39 -6.69 -6.79
N LEU A 61 3.30 -7.34 -6.37
CA LEU A 61 2.05 -7.38 -7.10
C LEU A 61 1.26 -6.08 -6.92
N THR A 62 0.41 -5.79 -7.92
CA THR A 62 -0.62 -4.76 -7.78
C THR A 62 -1.83 -5.35 -7.10
N PHE A 63 -2.21 -4.74 -5.99
CA PHE A 63 -3.41 -5.09 -5.25
C PHE A 63 -4.48 -4.05 -5.54
N LYS A 64 -5.74 -4.49 -5.62
CA LYS A 64 -6.91 -3.62 -5.77
C LYS A 64 -7.97 -3.97 -4.73
N ASP A 65 -8.70 -2.96 -4.26
CA ASP A 65 -9.89 -3.11 -3.42
C ASP A 65 -10.82 -1.91 -3.62
N CYS A 66 -11.88 -1.81 -2.82
CA CYS A 66 -12.82 -0.72 -2.80
C CYS A 66 -13.22 -0.40 -1.36
N VAL A 67 -13.12 0.87 -0.97
CA VAL A 67 -13.71 1.37 0.28
C VAL A 67 -15.21 1.52 0.06
N ILE A 68 -16.01 0.94 0.94
CA ILE A 68 -17.45 1.13 1.05
C ILE A 68 -17.69 2.12 2.18
N LEU A 69 -18.27 3.27 1.86
CA LEU A 69 -18.62 4.31 2.82
C LEU A 69 -20.14 4.47 2.86
N ASP A 70 -20.74 3.96 3.92
CA ASP A 70 -22.17 4.09 4.20
C ASP A 70 -22.41 5.34 5.04
N ILE A 71 -23.32 6.21 4.58
CA ILE A 71 -23.81 7.34 5.36
C ILE A 71 -25.22 7.02 5.84
N GLU A 72 -25.47 7.10 7.14
CA GLU A 72 -26.77 6.80 7.71
C GLU A 72 -27.85 7.71 7.12
N ASN A 73 -28.99 7.12 6.72
CA ASN A 73 -30.11 7.81 6.06
C ASN A 73 -29.73 8.50 4.73
N SER A 74 -28.64 8.10 4.09
CA SER A 74 -28.15 8.67 2.83
C SER A 74 -27.56 7.59 1.91
N SER A 75 -26.75 8.00 0.93
CA SER A 75 -26.15 7.13 -0.07
C SER A 75 -24.93 6.38 0.45
N THR A 76 -24.67 5.22 -0.16
CA THR A 76 -23.39 4.50 -0.03
C THR A 76 -22.45 4.91 -1.16
N TYR A 77 -21.21 5.26 -0.81
CA TYR A 77 -20.15 5.57 -1.77
C TYR A 77 -19.18 4.39 -1.91
N ARG A 78 -18.66 4.19 -3.12
CA ARG A 78 -17.70 3.12 -3.46
C ARG A 78 -16.45 3.76 -4.04
N ILE A 79 -15.34 3.70 -3.30
CA ILE A 79 -14.08 4.36 -3.66
C ILE A 79 -13.06 3.28 -4.03
N PRO A 80 -12.79 3.05 -5.33
CA PRO A 80 -11.81 2.05 -5.74
C PRO A 80 -10.39 2.49 -5.35
N VAL A 81 -9.60 1.55 -4.84
CA VAL A 81 -8.23 1.78 -4.40
C VAL A 81 -7.29 0.76 -5.03
N GLN A 82 -6.06 1.18 -5.28
CA GLN A 82 -5.02 0.30 -5.79
C GLN A 82 -3.67 0.69 -5.22
N ALA A 83 -2.81 -0.30 -5.01
CA ALA A 83 -1.45 -0.10 -4.58
C ALA A 83 -0.53 -1.14 -5.24
N SER A 84 0.70 -0.77 -5.54
CA SER A 84 1.68 -1.65 -6.17
C SER A 84 2.98 -1.61 -5.37
N GLY A 85 3.53 -2.79 -5.07
CA GLY A 85 4.86 -2.89 -4.48
C GLY A 85 5.92 -2.47 -5.50
N ILE A 86 6.85 -1.60 -5.11
CA ILE A 86 8.00 -1.27 -5.96
C ILE A 86 9.06 -2.34 -5.70
N GLY A 87 9.30 -3.22 -6.67
CA GLY A 87 10.45 -4.12 -6.63
C GLY A 87 11.75 -3.32 -6.58
N SER A 88 12.65 -3.67 -5.66
CA SER A 88 13.97 -3.03 -5.59
C SER A 88 14.73 -3.27 -6.89
N THR A 89 15.26 -2.21 -7.51
CA THR A 89 16.37 -2.37 -8.46
C THR A 89 17.55 -2.96 -7.69
N ILE A 90 18.23 -3.98 -8.23
CA ILE A 90 19.52 -4.44 -7.68
C ILE A 90 20.48 -3.25 -7.80
N VAL A 91 20.71 -2.52 -6.72
CA VAL A 91 21.86 -1.62 -6.64
C VAL A 91 23.05 -2.52 -6.33
N SER A 92 23.84 -2.81 -7.35
CA SER A 92 25.16 -3.39 -7.12
C SER A 92 26.04 -2.30 -6.55
N ASP A 93 26.06 -2.13 -5.23
CA ASP A 93 27.08 -1.35 -4.51
C ASP A 93 28.41 -2.14 -4.48
N LYS A 94 28.85 -2.60 -5.64
CA LYS A 94 30.22 -3.06 -5.85
C LYS A 94 30.83 -2.14 -6.87
N PRO A 95 31.87 -1.36 -6.52
CA PRO A 95 32.67 -0.71 -7.54
C PRO A 95 33.11 -1.78 -8.53
N PHE A 96 32.80 -1.56 -9.80
CA PHE A 96 33.37 -2.28 -10.91
C PHE A 96 34.90 -2.19 -10.71
N ALA A 97 35.52 -3.33 -10.36
CA ALA A 97 36.86 -3.41 -9.79
C ALA A 97 37.96 -2.74 -10.64
N PRO A 98 39.16 -2.53 -10.06
CA PRO A 98 40.39 -2.81 -10.79
C PRO A 98 41.06 -4.09 -10.24
N GLU A 99 41.23 -5.04 -11.16
CA GLU A 99 42.20 -6.13 -11.28
C GLU A 99 42.80 -6.77 -10.02
N LEU A 100 42.40 -8.03 -9.77
CA LEU A 100 43.21 -9.00 -9.04
C LEU A 100 43.56 -10.16 -9.98
N ASN A 101 44.79 -10.14 -10.49
CA ASN A 101 45.38 -11.22 -11.27
C ASN A 101 45.78 -12.36 -10.32
N LEU A 102 45.09 -13.51 -10.40
CA LEU A 102 45.51 -14.76 -9.75
C LEU A 102 45.74 -15.84 -10.81
N GLY A 103 46.83 -15.65 -11.58
CA GLY A 103 47.67 -16.66 -12.24
C GLY A 103 47.00 -17.83 -13.00
N ALA A 104 47.42 -18.03 -14.25
CA ALA A 104 47.21 -19.32 -14.92
C ALA A 104 48.15 -20.37 -14.30
N HIS A 105 47.61 -21.35 -13.58
CA HIS A 105 48.36 -22.53 -13.13
C HIS A 105 47.82 -23.82 -13.77
N PHE A 106 48.75 -24.49 -14.44
CA PHE A 106 48.65 -25.61 -15.38
C PHE A 106 47.95 -26.88 -14.85
N ARG A 107 47.30 -27.66 -15.73
CA ARG A 107 47.89 -28.85 -16.42
C ARG A 107 46.86 -29.58 -17.29
N ASN A 108 47.32 -30.00 -18.47
CA ASN A 108 46.69 -31.01 -19.34
C ASN A 108 46.38 -32.30 -18.56
N LEU A 109 45.23 -32.92 -18.83
CA LEU A 109 45.21 -34.33 -19.23
C LEU A 109 43.93 -34.68 -20.01
N THR A 110 44.14 -35.33 -21.14
CA THR A 110 43.14 -35.84 -22.10
C THR A 110 42.67 -37.25 -21.71
N VAL A 111 41.65 -37.72 -22.45
CA VAL A 111 41.24 -39.12 -22.73
C VAL A 111 40.29 -39.72 -21.66
N SER A 112 39.12 -40.28 -22.00
CA SER A 112 38.80 -41.16 -23.14
C SER A 112 37.41 -40.93 -23.70
#